data_AF-A0A660W443-F1
#
_entry.id   AF-A0A660W443-F1
#
_cell.length_a   1.000
_cell.length_b   1.000
_cell.length_c   1.000
_cell.angle_alpha   90.00
_cell.angle_beta   90.00
_cell.angle_gamma   90.00
#
_symmetry.space_group_name_H-M   'P 1'
#
loop_
_entity.id
_entity.type
_entity.pdbx_description
1 polymer ?
#
loop_
_entity_poly.entity_id
_entity_poly.type
_entity_poly.pdbx_seq_one_letter_code
_entity_poly.pdbx_strand_id
1 'polypeptide(L)'
;MATPVMEQYKRIKREHADAVLFFRMGDFYEMFFDDAKLAAKVLGIALTSRSKGPGAVPMAGVPHHAVEGYLQKMIRAGYRVAICDQLEDPSQARGIVERGVTRIVTPGTLTEDALLESKRPNYLAAVCA
;
A
#
# COMPACT_ATOMS: atom_id res chain seq x y z
N MET A 1 -2.06 3.16 23.95
CA MET A 1 -3.35 2.92 23.26
C MET A 1 -3.13 3.11 21.78
N ALA A 2 -3.50 2.15 20.92
CA ALA A 2 -3.38 2.34 19.48
C ALA A 2 -4.47 3.30 18.99
N THR A 3 -4.14 4.21 18.07
CA THR A 3 -5.12 5.17 17.54
C THR A 3 -6.16 4.45 16.67
N PRO A 4 -7.39 4.99 16.54
CA PRO A 4 -8.42 4.38 15.69
C PRO A 4 -7.95 4.07 14.25
N VAL A 5 -7.12 4.95 13.68
CA VAL A 5 -6.49 4.72 12.35
C VAL A 5 -5.55 3.52 12.36
N MET A 6 -4.74 3.36 13.40
CA MET A 6 -3.81 2.23 13.47
C MET A 6 -4.52 0.90 13.68
N GLU A 7 -5.67 0.89 14.36
CA GLU A 7 -6.49 -0.31 14.48
C GLU A 7 -7.17 -0.65 13.14
N GLN A 8 -7.66 0.34 12.39
CA GLN A 8 -8.15 0.14 11.02
C GLN A 8 -7.04 -0.40 10.10
N TYR A 9 -5.84 0.17 10.15
CA TYR A 9 -4.68 -0.31 9.39
C TYR A 9 -4.35 -1.77 9.71
N LYS A 10 -4.22 -2.13 11.00
CA LYS A 10 -3.90 -3.50 11.42
C LYS A 10 -4.96 -4.49 11.00
N ARG A 11 -6.25 -4.11 11.07
CA ARG A 11 -7.35 -4.98 10.63
C ARG A 11 -7.20 -5.31 9.14
N ILE A 12 -7.07 -4.29 8.29
CA ILE A 12 -6.93 -4.47 6.84
C ILE A 12 -5.62 -5.22 6.52
N LYS A 13 -4.52 -4.92 7.22
CA LYS A 13 -3.26 -5.64 7.01
C LYS A 13 -3.36 -7.14 7.35
N ARG A 14 -4.16 -7.53 8.34
CA ARG A 14 -4.40 -8.96 8.64
C ARG A 14 -5.16 -9.67 7.52
N GLU A 15 -6.07 -8.97 6.86
CA GLU A 15 -6.82 -9.49 5.70
C GLU A 15 -5.92 -9.65 4.46
N HIS A 16 -4.82 -8.88 4.39
CA HIS A 16 -3.85 -8.87 3.28
C HIS A 16 -2.40 -9.07 3.77
N ALA A 17 -2.17 -10.14 4.55
CA ALA A 17 -0.89 -10.37 5.20
C ALA A 17 0.28 -10.61 4.23
N ASP A 18 0.02 -11.09 3.02
CA ASP A 18 0.98 -11.42 1.97
C ASP A 18 1.32 -10.24 1.04
N ALA A 19 0.66 -9.09 1.21
CA ALA A 19 0.84 -7.91 0.37
C ALA A 19 1.31 -6.70 1.20
N VAL A 20 2.15 -5.85 0.61
CA VAL A 20 2.51 -4.55 1.20
C VAL A 20 1.31 -3.63 1.13
N LEU A 21 0.85 -3.12 2.27
CA LEU A 21 -0.37 -2.31 2.33
C LEU A 21 -0.04 -0.83 2.16
N PHE A 22 -0.35 -0.29 0.98
CA PHE A 22 -0.32 1.14 0.69
C PHE A 22 -1.62 1.76 1.22
N PHE A 23 -1.55 2.38 2.39
CA PHE A 23 -2.72 2.84 3.12
C PHE A 23 -2.92 4.35 2.94
N ARG A 24 -4.02 4.76 2.30
CA ARG A 24 -4.26 6.15 1.95
C ARG A 24 -4.54 7.02 3.17
N MET A 25 -3.71 8.05 3.32
CA MET A 25 -3.75 9.05 4.38
C MET A 25 -3.66 10.44 3.72
N GLY A 26 -4.80 10.98 3.31
CA GLY A 26 -4.85 12.22 2.54
C GLY A 26 -4.18 12.05 1.19
N ASP A 27 -3.17 12.88 0.91
CA ASP A 27 -2.42 12.90 -0.35
C ASP A 27 -1.24 11.91 -0.41
N PHE A 28 -1.12 11.03 0.58
CA PHE A 28 -0.07 10.01 0.64
C PHE A 28 -0.65 8.60 0.76
N TYR A 29 0.06 7.64 0.18
CA TYR A 29 0.00 6.26 0.63
C TYR A 29 1.08 6.04 1.67
N GLU A 30 0.68 5.69 2.89
CA GLU A 30 1.56 5.42 4.00
C GLU A 30 1.63 3.90 4.27
N MET A 31 2.82 3.43 4.59
CA MET A 31 3.12 2.07 5.03
C MET A 31 3.64 2.16 6.46
N PHE A 32 3.29 1.18 7.30
CA PHE A 32 3.69 1.14 8.71
C PHE A 32 4.42 -0.16 9.06
N PHE A 33 5.11 -0.15 10.20
CA PHE A 33 5.80 -1.33 10.75
C PHE A 33 6.78 -1.97 9.75
N ASP A 34 6.63 -3.25 9.41
CA ASP A 34 7.54 -3.95 8.52
C ASP A 34 7.31 -3.58 7.05
N ASP A 35 6.08 -3.23 6.66
CA ASP A 35 5.80 -2.69 5.34
C ASP A 35 6.55 -1.37 5.11
N ALA A 36 6.65 -0.52 6.15
CA ALA A 36 7.43 0.72 6.08
C ALA A 36 8.92 0.47 5.84
N LYS A 37 9.52 -0.44 6.62
CA LYS A 37 10.95 -0.79 6.51
C LYS A 37 11.25 -1.38 5.14
N LEU A 38 10.37 -2.28 4.68
CA LEU A 38 10.49 -2.92 3.38
C LEU A 38 10.40 -1.88 2.25
N ALA A 39 9.36 -1.06 2.27
CA ALA A 39 9.14 -0.05 1.25
C ALA A 39 10.28 0.99 1.22
N ALA A 40 10.77 1.44 2.38
CA ALA A 40 11.91 2.34 2.45
C ALA A 40 13.14 1.77 1.74
N LYS A 41 13.44 0.48 1.96
CA LYS A 41 14.55 -0.21 1.32
C LYS A 41 14.34 -0.40 -0.19
N VAL A 42 13.17 -0.89 -0.59
CA VAL A 42 12.87 -1.24 -1.99
C VAL A 42 12.72 0.00 -2.87
N LEU A 43 12.07 1.04 -2.34
CA LEU A 43 11.75 2.26 -3.09
C LEU A 43 12.81 3.35 -2.97
N GLY A 44 13.73 3.22 -2.01
CA GLY A 44 14.72 4.26 -1.71
C GLY A 44 14.10 5.52 -1.11
N ILE A 45 13.01 5.37 -0.34
CA ILE A 45 12.30 6.48 0.31
C ILE A 45 12.68 6.57 1.78
N ALA A 46 12.43 7.73 2.39
CA ALA A 46 12.76 7.95 3.80
C ALA A 46 11.96 7.01 4.72
N LEU A 47 12.68 6.30 5.60
CA LEU A 47 12.09 5.63 6.76
C LEU A 47 12.01 6.63 7.92
N THR A 48 10.81 6.92 8.35
CA THR A 48 10.51 7.85 9.45
C THR A 48 9.76 7.12 10.56
N SER A 49 9.28 7.86 11.56
CA SER A 49 8.39 7.33 12.57
C SER A 49 7.15 8.19 12.73
N ARG A 50 6.00 7.54 12.88
CA ARG A 50 4.79 8.19 13.36
C ARG A 50 4.93 8.41 14.87
N SER A 51 4.83 9.67 15.29
CA SER A 51 5.13 10.17 16.65
C SER A 51 6.60 10.04 17.07
N LYS A 52 6.99 10.80 18.11
CA LYS A 52 8.32 10.77 18.74
C LYS A 52 8.17 10.24 20.16
N GLY A 53 8.93 9.19 20.54
CA GLY A 53 8.96 8.65 21.90
C GLY A 53 8.43 7.21 22.04
N PRO A 54 8.10 6.76 23.26
CA PRO A 54 7.58 5.42 23.53
C PRO A 54 6.30 5.17 22.72
N GLY A 55 6.34 4.22 21.78
CA GLY A 55 5.22 3.95 20.85
C GLY A 55 5.42 4.48 19.43
N ALA A 56 6.62 4.96 19.08
CA ALA A 56 6.98 5.30 17.70
C ALA A 56 6.76 4.10 16.74
N VAL A 57 6.01 4.34 15.67
CA VAL A 57 5.71 3.33 14.64
C VAL A 57 6.54 3.64 13.39
N PRO A 58 7.37 2.71 12.88
CA PRO A 58 8.06 2.92 11.61
C PRO A 58 7.08 3.27 10.50
N MET A 59 7.41 4.28 9.70
CA MET A 59 6.53 4.83 8.68
C MET A 59 7.33 5.22 7.43
N ALA A 60 6.82 4.86 6.27
CA ALA A 60 7.32 5.33 4.98
C ALA A 60 6.11 5.69 4.12
N GLY A 61 6.25 6.65 3.21
CA GLY A 61 5.12 7.09 2.40
C GLY A 61 5.53 7.58 1.02
N VAL A 62 4.57 7.50 0.10
CA VAL A 62 4.71 7.98 -1.28
C VAL A 62 3.52 8.89 -1.63
N PRO A 63 3.71 9.93 -2.45
CA PRO A 63 2.61 10.78 -2.87
C PRO A 63 1.59 9.99 -3.70
N HIS A 64 0.30 10.15 -3.40
CA HIS A 64 -0.80 9.45 -4.08
C HIS A 64 -0.77 9.67 -5.60
N HIS A 65 -0.57 10.91 -6.04
CA HIS A 65 -0.53 11.26 -7.46
C HIS A 65 0.66 10.66 -8.23
N ALA A 66 1.69 10.16 -7.51
CA ALA A 66 2.88 9.56 -8.10
C ALA A 66 2.96 8.05 -7.84
N VAL A 67 1.88 7.42 -7.32
CA VAL A 67 1.90 6.05 -6.80
C VAL A 67 2.28 5.02 -7.86
N GLU A 68 1.90 5.21 -9.13
CA GLU A 68 2.13 4.25 -10.22
C GLU A 68 3.60 3.88 -10.39
N GLY A 69 4.50 4.86 -10.37
CA GLY A 69 5.93 4.63 -10.50
C GLY A 69 6.51 3.84 -9.31
N TYR A 70 5.95 4.01 -8.11
CA TYR A 70 6.35 3.24 -6.93
C TYR A 70 5.78 1.82 -6.97
N LEU A 71 4.55 1.64 -7.44
CA LEU A 71 3.98 0.32 -7.67
C LEU A 71 4.85 -0.47 -8.64
N GLN A 72 5.25 0.13 -9.76
CA GLN A 72 6.15 -0.52 -10.72
C GLN A 72 7.42 -1.06 -10.07
N LYS A 73 8.04 -0.28 -9.19
CA LYS A 73 9.26 -0.69 -8.46
C LYS A 73 8.96 -1.85 -7.50
N MET A 74 7.86 -1.80 -6.75
CA MET A 74 7.47 -2.89 -5.85
C MET A 74 7.22 -4.20 -6.61
N ILE A 75 6.45 -4.14 -7.70
CA ILE A 75 6.10 -5.33 -8.49
C ILE A 75 7.34 -5.92 -9.16
N ARG A 76 8.22 -5.10 -9.73
CA ARG A 76 9.50 -5.55 -10.30
C ARG A 76 10.42 -6.18 -9.26
N ALA A 77 10.34 -5.73 -8.00
CA ALA A 77 11.06 -6.32 -6.89
C ALA A 77 10.39 -7.59 -6.32
N GLY A 78 9.28 -8.06 -6.92
CA GLY A 78 8.61 -9.30 -6.58
C GLY A 78 7.57 -9.20 -5.48
N TYR A 79 7.17 -7.99 -5.08
CA TYR A 79 6.19 -7.78 -4.01
C TYR A 79 4.78 -7.61 -4.56
N ARG A 80 3.80 -8.15 -3.83
CA ARG A 80 2.38 -7.81 -4.01
C ARG A 80 2.07 -6.53 -3.25
N VAL A 81 1.23 -5.67 -3.80
CA VAL A 81 0.81 -4.42 -3.15
C VAL A 81 -0.71 -4.34 -3.07
N ALA A 82 -1.24 -4.09 -1.88
CA ALA A 82 -2.65 -3.79 -1.66
C ALA A 82 -2.82 -2.28 -1.56
N ILE A 83 -3.61 -1.68 -2.46
CA ILE A 83 -3.99 -0.27 -2.41
C ILE A 83 -5.25 -0.15 -1.56
N CYS A 84 -5.15 0.59 -0.47
CA CYS A 84 -6.25 0.87 0.41
C CYS A 84 -6.61 2.36 0.36
N ASP A 85 -7.79 2.67 -0.16
CA ASP A 85 -8.27 4.04 -0.35
C ASP A 85 -9.30 4.45 0.71
N GLN A 86 -9.58 5.74 0.74
CA GLN A 86 -10.71 6.31 1.48
C GLN A 86 -11.98 6.07 0.67
N LEU A 87 -12.95 5.36 1.25
CA LEU A 87 -14.19 4.98 0.58
C LEU A 87 -15.27 6.07 0.64
N GLU A 88 -15.06 7.06 1.50
CA GLU A 88 -15.94 8.22 1.66
C GLU A 88 -15.13 9.51 1.62
N ASP A 89 -15.81 10.61 1.29
CA ASP A 89 -15.23 11.94 1.33
C ASP A 89 -14.91 12.32 2.79
N PRO A 90 -13.65 12.69 3.12
CA PRO A 90 -13.27 13.09 4.47
C PRO A 90 -14.08 14.25 5.05
N SER A 91 -14.62 15.13 4.20
CA SER A 91 -15.47 16.26 4.61
C SER A 91 -16.87 15.82 5.06
N GLN A 92 -17.31 14.64 4.62
CA GLN A 92 -18.63 14.08 4.93
C GLN A 92 -18.57 13.02 6.05
N ALA A 93 -17.37 12.54 6.37
CA ALA A 93 -17.16 11.49 7.35
C ALA A 93 -17.53 11.94 8.78
N ARG A 94 -18.42 11.18 9.43
CA ARG A 94 -18.73 11.35 10.86
C ARG A 94 -17.81 10.44 11.68
N GLY A 95 -16.59 10.90 11.92
CA GLY A 95 -15.59 10.18 12.71
C GLY A 95 -14.36 9.77 11.88
N ILE A 96 -13.90 8.53 12.04
CA ILE A 96 -12.77 8.02 11.25
C ILE A 96 -13.24 7.66 9.85
N VAL A 97 -12.57 8.21 8.84
CA VAL A 97 -12.83 7.91 7.43
C VAL A 97 -12.75 6.39 7.18
N GLU A 98 -13.80 5.83 6.57
CA GLU A 98 -13.82 4.44 6.16
C GLU A 98 -12.79 4.19 5.04
N ARG A 99 -12.07 3.07 5.16
CA ARG A 99 -11.05 2.66 4.22
C ARG A 99 -11.19 1.20 3.90
N GLY A 100 -10.91 0.85 2.65
CA GLY A 100 -10.94 -0.52 2.14
C GLY A 100 -9.91 -0.71 1.04
N VAL A 101 -9.52 -1.96 0.83
CA VAL A 101 -8.66 -2.32 -0.30
C VAL A 101 -9.49 -2.26 -1.58
N THR A 102 -9.15 -1.31 -2.45
CA THR A 102 -9.78 -1.11 -3.75
C THR A 102 -9.12 -1.94 -4.82
N ARG A 103 -7.84 -2.30 -4.62
CA ARG A 103 -7.05 -3.00 -5.62
C ARG A 103 -5.89 -3.79 -5.03
N ILE A 104 -5.64 -4.97 -5.58
CA ILE A 104 -4.43 -5.76 -5.33
C ILE A 104 -3.61 -5.82 -6.62
N VAL A 105 -2.39 -5.31 -6.55
CA VAL A 105 -1.44 -5.26 -7.66
C VAL A 105 -0.44 -6.39 -7.50
N THR A 106 -0.39 -7.28 -8.50
CA THR A 106 0.55 -8.40 -8.57
C THR A 106 1.17 -8.45 -9.97
N PRO A 107 2.32 -9.14 -10.16
CA PRO A 107 2.95 -9.23 -11.48
C PRO A 107 2.01 -9.71 -12.59
N GLY A 108 1.15 -10.69 -12.31
CA GLY A 108 0.22 -11.25 -13.31
C GLY A 108 -1.11 -10.51 -13.46
N THR A 109 -1.36 -9.45 -12.68
CA THR A 109 -2.64 -8.71 -12.69
C THR A 109 -2.48 -7.23 -13.04
N LEU A 110 -1.38 -6.88 -13.70
CA LEU A 110 -1.11 -5.52 -14.16
C LEU A 110 -2.04 -5.15 -15.32
N THR A 111 -2.61 -3.95 -15.26
CA THR A 111 -3.58 -3.44 -16.24
C THR A 111 -3.14 -2.12 -16.87
N GLU A 112 -2.23 -1.39 -16.22
CA GLU A 112 -1.75 -0.09 -16.68
C GLU A 112 -0.65 -0.26 -17.69
N ASP A 113 -0.73 0.51 -18.77
CA ASP A 113 0.29 0.54 -19.84
C ASP A 113 1.68 0.88 -19.29
N ALA A 114 1.76 1.73 -18.27
CA ALA A 114 3.02 2.10 -17.62
C ALA A 114 3.71 0.90 -16.92
N LEU A 115 2.94 -0.11 -16.52
CA LEU A 115 3.43 -1.29 -15.82
C LEU A 115 3.66 -2.49 -16.75
N LEU A 116 3.05 -2.49 -17.94
CA LEU A 116 3.13 -3.57 -18.92
C LEU A 116 4.27 -3.38 -19.93
N GLU A 117 4.82 -4.48 -20.44
CA GLU A 117 5.74 -4.45 -21.58
C GLU A 117 4.94 -4.40 -22.88
N SER A 118 4.98 -3.30 -23.63
CA SER A 118 4.08 -3.04 -24.77
C SER A 118 4.10 -4.09 -25.90
N LYS A 119 5.12 -4.95 -25.97
CA LYS A 119 5.27 -5.98 -27.00
C LYS A 119 5.21 -7.40 -26.45
N ARG A 120 4.83 -7.56 -25.18
CA ARG A 120 4.76 -8.87 -24.52
C ARG A 120 3.44 -9.03 -23.77
N PRO A 121 2.72 -10.14 -23.98
CA PRO A 121 1.55 -10.45 -23.18
C PRO A 121 1.95 -10.70 -21.71
N ASN A 122 1.11 -10.24 -20.77
CA ASN A 122 1.24 -10.53 -19.35
C ASN A 122 0.21 -11.58 -18.95
N TYR A 123 0.63 -12.82 -18.79
CA TYR A 123 -0.27 -13.95 -18.52
C TYR A 123 -0.41 -14.22 -17.02
N LEU A 124 -1.63 -14.55 -16.60
CA LEU A 124 -1.92 -15.21 -15.34
C LEU A 124 -2.33 -16.66 -15.62
N ALA A 125 -1.75 -17.61 -14.89
CA ALA A 125 -2.05 -19.03 -15.04
C ALA A 125 -2.43 -19.63 -13.68
N ALA A 126 -3.30 -20.63 -13.71
CA ALA A 126 -3.65 -21.46 -12.57
C ALA A 126 -3.57 -22.93 -13.00
N VAL A 127 -3.09 -23.79 -12.10
CA VAL A 127 -3.00 -25.25 -12.31
C VAL A 127 -3.68 -25.92 -11.13
N CYS A 128 -4.49 -26.94 -11.39
CA CYS A 128 -5.15 -27.78 -10.39
C CYS A 128 -4.72 -29.24 -10.63
N ALA A 129 -4.63 -30.02 -9.55
CA ALA A 129 -4.30 -31.44 -9.58
C ALA A 129 -5.57 -32.30 -9.60
#